data_AF-A0A090RH83-F1
#
_entry.id   AF-A0A090RH83-F1
#
_cell.length_a   1.000
_cell.length_b   1.000
_cell.length_c   1.000
_cell.angle_alpha   90.00
_cell.angle_beta   90.00
_cell.angle_gamma   90.00
#
_symmetry.space_group_name_H-M   'P 1'
#
loop_
_entity.id
_entity.type
_entity.pdbx_description
1 polymer ?
#
loop_
_entity_poly.entity_id
_entity_poly.type
_entity_poly.pdbx_seq_one_letter_code
_entity_poly.pdbx_strand_id
1 'polypeptide(L)'
;MADAGHYPAIDVERSVSRVMPAIVSEEHMLMAKAVRQILSICRKNQDLVSIGAYKPGTDQAIDQAFTFKPRLDGYLQQTMKESVPYDMCINMLRSILGG
;
A
#
# COMPACT_ATOMS: atom_id res chain seq x y z
N MET A 1 -8.98 9.31 6.37
CA MET A 1 -8.30 9.47 5.07
C MET A 1 -8.34 10.88 4.52
N ALA A 2 -9.32 11.75 4.83
CA ALA A 2 -9.16 13.20 4.58
C ALA A 2 -8.43 13.93 5.72
N ASP A 3 -8.73 13.60 6.98
CA ASP A 3 -8.13 14.24 8.17
C ASP A 3 -6.61 14.01 8.36
N ALA A 4 -6.02 13.03 7.67
CA ALA A 4 -4.60 12.72 7.75
C ALA A 4 -3.77 13.37 6.62
N GLY A 5 -4.38 14.23 5.78
CA GLY A 5 -3.71 14.84 4.64
C GLY A 5 -3.42 13.89 3.47
N HIS A 6 -4.08 12.72 3.43
CA HIS A 6 -3.87 11.71 2.38
C HIS A 6 -4.82 11.93 1.21
N TYR A 7 -4.30 12.45 0.11
CA TYR A 7 -5.04 12.72 -1.11
C TYR A 7 -4.41 12.00 -2.30
N PRO A 8 -5.21 11.38 -3.18
CA PRO A 8 -6.65 11.16 -3.09
C PRO A 8 -7.04 10.25 -1.91
N ALA A 9 -8.20 10.50 -1.28
CA ALA A 9 -8.68 9.73 -0.12
C ALA A 9 -9.30 8.37 -0.53
N ILE A 10 -8.57 7.56 -1.31
CA ILE A 10 -9.04 6.28 -1.86
C ILE A 10 -8.69 5.12 -0.92
N ASP A 11 -9.71 4.45 -0.38
CA ASP A 11 -9.51 3.20 0.36
C ASP A 11 -9.21 2.05 -0.61
N VAL A 12 -7.92 1.74 -0.78
CA VAL A 12 -7.42 0.69 -1.69
C VAL A 12 -7.87 -0.71 -1.26
N GLU A 13 -8.10 -0.97 0.03
CA GLU A 13 -8.59 -2.27 0.48
C GLU A 13 -10.04 -2.48 0.06
N ARG A 14 -10.87 -1.42 0.17
CA ARG A 14 -12.30 -1.47 -0.16
C ARG A 14 -12.59 -1.24 -1.65
N SER A 15 -11.61 -0.75 -2.41
CA SER A 15 -11.74 -0.52 -3.85
C SER A 15 -11.38 -1.78 -4.64
N VAL A 16 -12.13 -2.05 -5.71
CA VAL A 16 -11.86 -3.16 -6.62
C VAL A 16 -12.17 -2.75 -8.07
N SER A 17 -11.23 -3.05 -8.97
CA SER A 17 -11.47 -2.96 -10.42
C SER A 17 -11.71 -4.36 -10.97
N ARG A 18 -12.93 -4.62 -11.45
CA ARG A 18 -13.32 -5.95 -11.97
C ARG A 18 -12.63 -6.30 -13.29
N VAL A 19 -12.15 -5.29 -14.02
CA VAL A 19 -11.47 -5.48 -15.32
C VAL A 19 -9.96 -5.63 -15.17
N MET A 20 -9.39 -5.31 -14.00
CA MET A 20 -7.95 -5.36 -13.76
C MET A 20 -7.30 -6.69 -14.20
N PRO A 21 -7.85 -7.87 -13.88
CA PRO A 21 -7.25 -9.14 -14.28
C PRO A 21 -7.15 -9.35 -15.80
N ALA A 22 -7.95 -8.63 -16.58
CA ALA A 22 -7.98 -8.75 -18.04
C ALA A 22 -7.09 -7.72 -18.77
N ILE A 23 -6.58 -6.71 -18.06
CA ILE A 23 -5.89 -5.56 -18.69
C ILE A 23 -4.49 -5.28 -18.14
N VAL A 24 -4.01 -6.07 -17.16
CA VAL A 24 -2.66 -5.93 -16.61
C VAL A 24 -1.86 -7.23 -16.72
N SER A 25 -0.54 -7.13 -16.63
CA SER A 25 0.34 -8.30 -16.56
C SER A 25 0.16 -9.07 -15.26
N GLU A 26 0.54 -10.34 -15.26
CA GLU A 26 0.55 -11.18 -14.05
C GLU A 26 1.45 -10.59 -12.96
N GLU A 27 2.63 -10.06 -13.33
CA GLU A 27 3.54 -9.39 -12.39
C GLU A 27 2.86 -8.20 -11.69
N HIS A 28 2.15 -7.35 -12.45
CA HIS A 28 1.40 -6.23 -11.89
C HIS A 28 0.27 -6.72 -10.96
N MET A 29 -0.45 -7.78 -11.34
CA MET A 29 -1.46 -8.39 -10.46
C MET A 29 -0.87 -8.86 -9.14
N LEU A 30 0.29 -9.53 -9.16
CA LEU A 30 0.98 -10.01 -7.97
C LEU A 30 1.43 -8.87 -7.07
N MET A 31 2.03 -7.82 -7.63
CA MET A 31 2.43 -6.63 -6.88
C MET A 31 1.23 -5.95 -6.21
N ALA A 32 0.13 -5.76 -6.95
CA ALA A 32 -1.08 -5.16 -6.41
C ALA A 32 -1.68 -5.99 -5.26
N LYS A 33 -1.65 -7.34 -5.38
CA LYS A 33 -2.08 -8.24 -4.32
C LYS A 33 -1.20 -8.12 -3.08
N ALA A 34 0.11 -8.07 -3.24
CA ALA A 34 1.07 -7.90 -2.14
C ALA A 34 0.83 -6.58 -1.38
N VAL A 35 0.63 -5.48 -2.11
CA VAL A 35 0.30 -4.17 -1.49
C VAL A 35 -0.98 -4.26 -0.66
N ARG A 36 -2.05 -4.87 -1.19
CA ARG A 36 -3.31 -5.03 -0.44
C ARG A 36 -3.12 -5.88 0.81
N GLN A 37 -2.29 -6.92 0.77
CA GLN A 37 -1.96 -7.73 1.94
C GLN A 37 -1.24 -6.92 3.02
N ILE A 38 -0.22 -6.15 2.63
CA ILE A 38 0.55 -5.27 3.54
C ILE A 38 -0.39 -4.26 4.22
N LEU A 39 -1.21 -3.55 3.44
CA LEU A 39 -2.16 -2.57 3.98
C LEU A 39 -3.15 -3.21 4.96
N SER A 40 -3.61 -4.42 4.66
CA SER A 40 -4.51 -5.17 5.54
C SER A 40 -3.88 -5.56 6.87
N ILE A 41 -2.62 -5.99 6.85
CA ILE A 41 -1.86 -6.30 8.07
C ILE A 41 -1.69 -5.03 8.90
N CYS A 42 -1.30 -3.91 8.27
CA CYS A 42 -1.14 -2.64 8.96
C CYS A 42 -2.43 -2.23 9.66
N ARG A 43 -3.56 -2.28 8.94
CA ARG A 43 -4.86 -1.87 9.49
C ARG A 43 -5.31 -2.75 10.66
N LYS A 44 -5.20 -4.08 10.53
CA LYS A 44 -5.63 -5.02 11.59
C LYS A 44 -4.82 -4.84 12.88
N ASN A 45 -3.58 -4.39 12.76
CA ASN A 45 -2.65 -4.26 13.88
C ASN A 45 -2.41 -2.80 14.29
N GLN A 46 -3.06 -1.83 13.64
CA GLN A 46 -2.87 -0.40 13.89
C GLN A 46 -3.15 -0.03 15.35
N ASP A 47 -4.28 -0.49 15.88
CA ASP A 47 -4.67 -0.20 17.27
C ASP A 47 -3.66 -0.78 18.27
N LEU A 48 -3.22 -2.03 18.06
CA LEU A 48 -2.23 -2.70 18.91
C LEU A 48 -0.88 -1.96 18.93
N VAL A 49 -0.44 -1.47 17.77
CA VAL A 49 0.79 -0.68 17.65
C VAL A 49 0.61 0.71 18.27
N SER A 50 -0.51 1.38 18.02
CA SER A 50 -0.78 2.74 18.53
C SER A 50 -0.87 2.81 20.06
N ILE A 51 -1.37 1.77 20.72
CA ILE A 51 -1.41 1.71 22.20
C ILE A 51 -0.11 1.17 22.81
N GLY A 52 0.91 0.86 22.00
CA GLY A 52 2.18 0.31 22.45
C GLY A 52 2.11 -1.14 22.95
N ALA A 53 1.04 -1.88 22.64
CA ALA A 53 0.87 -3.27 23.05
C ALA A 53 1.61 -4.26 22.13
N TYR A 54 1.99 -3.83 20.92
CA TYR A 54 2.81 -4.63 20.00
C TYR A 54 4.31 -4.43 20.23
N LYS A 55 5.07 -5.53 20.27
CA LYS A 55 6.54 -5.51 20.37
C LYS A 55 7.17 -5.90 19.03
N PRO A 56 8.07 -5.07 18.46
CA PRO A 56 8.83 -5.45 17.28
C PRO A 56 9.57 -6.79 17.46
N GLY A 57 9.63 -7.60 16.41
CA GLY A 57 10.24 -8.93 16.41
C GLY A 57 9.32 -10.07 16.83
N THR A 58 8.08 -9.77 17.23
CA THR A 58 7.10 -10.81 17.64
C THR A 58 6.42 -11.45 16.43
N ASP A 59 6.20 -10.68 15.37
CA ASP A 59 5.64 -11.17 14.11
C ASP A 59 6.33 -10.48 12.93
N GLN A 60 7.08 -11.26 12.16
CA GLN A 60 7.83 -10.76 11.02
C GLN A 60 6.93 -10.12 9.95
N ALA A 61 5.70 -10.61 9.77
CA ALA A 61 4.78 -10.06 8.78
C ALA A 61 4.25 -8.69 9.21
N ILE A 62 3.97 -8.51 10.51
CA ILE A 62 3.59 -7.19 11.05
C ILE A 62 4.75 -6.21 10.93
N ASP A 63 5.95 -6.62 11.34
CA ASP A 63 7.14 -5.77 11.26
C ASP A 63 7.42 -5.31 9.82
N GLN A 64 7.40 -6.25 8.87
CA GLN A 64 7.56 -5.94 7.45
C GLN A 64 6.46 -5.01 6.95
N ALA A 65 5.20 -5.27 7.31
CA ALA A 65 4.09 -4.45 6.86
C ALA A 65 4.24 -2.99 7.33
N PHE A 66 4.58 -2.77 8.60
CA PHE A 66 4.82 -1.43 9.14
C PHE A 66 6.11 -0.79 8.61
N THR A 67 7.08 -1.59 8.14
CA THR A 67 8.27 -1.09 7.42
C THR A 67 7.91 -0.56 6.03
N PHE A 68 7.03 -1.25 5.30
CA PHE A 68 6.58 -0.82 3.97
C PHE A 68 5.54 0.31 4.01
N LYS A 69 4.75 0.40 5.09
CA LYS A 69 3.62 1.32 5.21
C LYS A 69 3.94 2.77 4.84
N PRO A 70 5.03 3.41 5.33
CA PRO A 70 5.34 4.79 4.97
C PRO A 70 5.65 4.97 3.47
N ARG A 71 6.34 4.01 2.84
CA ARG A 71 6.66 4.05 1.41
C ARG A 71 5.41 3.90 0.56
N LEU A 72 4.51 2.99 0.96
CA LEU A 72 3.22 2.79 0.30
C LEU A 72 2.29 3.99 0.48
N ASP A 73 2.28 4.61 1.66
CA ASP A 73 1.49 5.82 1.88
C ASP A 73 1.93 6.96 0.96
N GLY A 74 3.23 7.15 0.78
CA GLY A 74 3.76 8.13 -0.17
C GLY A 74 3.40 7.79 -1.63
N TYR A 75 3.41 6.52 -2.01
CA TYR A 75 3.02 6.07 -3.35
C TYR A 75 1.52 6.27 -3.64
N LEU A 76 0.67 6.10 -2.63
CA LEU A 76 -0.78 6.27 -2.76
C LEU A 76 -1.23 7.74 -2.69
N GLN A 77 -0.33 8.63 -2.27
CA GLN A 77 -0.57 10.07 -2.29
C GLN A 77 -0.15 10.66 -3.63
N GLN A 78 -0.98 11.56 -4.13
CA GLN A 78 -0.73 12.30 -5.35
C GLN A 78 -1.34 13.69 -5.26
N THR A 79 -0.59 14.72 -5.67
CA THR A 79 -1.12 16.09 -5.70
C THR A 79 -2.07 16.30 -6.89
N MET A 80 -2.96 17.29 -6.81
CA MET A 80 -3.96 17.56 -7.87
C MET A 80 -3.35 17.90 -9.24
N LYS A 81 -2.11 18.39 -9.29
CA LYS A 81 -1.40 18.77 -10.53
C LYS A 81 -0.38 17.73 -10.97
N GLU A 82 -0.17 16.69 -10.17
CA GLU A 82 0.77 15.63 -10.47
C GLU A 82 0.14 14.64 -11.44
N SER A 83 0.94 14.16 -12.38
CA SER A 83 0.55 13.12 -13.31
C SER A 83 1.68 12.10 -13.37
N VAL A 84 1.33 10.83 -13.14
CA VAL A 84 2.29 9.73 -13.14
C VAL A 84 1.97 8.84 -14.35
N PRO A 85 2.87 8.75 -15.35
CA PRO A 85 2.71 7.84 -16.47
C PRO A 85 2.60 6.39 -16.01
N TYR A 86 1.90 5.56 -16.78
CA TYR A 86 1.67 4.15 -16.43
C TYR A 86 2.97 3.40 -16.10
N ASP A 87 3.97 3.46 -16.99
CA ASP A 87 5.24 2.76 -16.79
C ASP A 87 5.99 3.24 -15.55
N MET A 88 5.91 4.54 -15.25
CA MET A 88 6.50 5.12 -14.05
C MET A 88 5.81 4.59 -12.78
N CYS A 89 4.48 4.52 -12.78
CA CYS A 89 3.68 3.98 -11.70
C CYS A 89 4.06 2.53 -11.38
N ILE A 90 4.18 1.68 -12.42
CA ILE A 90 4.60 0.28 -12.27
C ILE A 90 6.03 0.17 -11.72
N ASN A 91 6.96 0.97 -12.25
CA ASN A 91 8.36 0.93 -11.79
C ASN A 91 8.51 1.43 -10.34
N MET A 92 7.74 2.44 -9.94
CA MET A 92 7.69 2.90 -8.54
C MET A 92 7.19 1.79 -7.62
N LEU A 93 6.11 1.11 -8.00
CA LEU A 93 5.55 -0.01 -7.23
C LEU A 93 6.57 -1.15 -7.10
N ARG A 94 7.24 -1.51 -8.20
CA ARG A 94 8.29 -2.53 -8.21
C ARG A 94 9.46 -2.16 -7.29
N SER A 95 9.90 -0.90 -7.30
CA SER A 95 10.99 -0.41 -6.44
C SER A 95 10.62 -0.41 -4.94
N ILE A 96 9.34 -0.23 -4.62
CA ILE A 96 8.86 -0.30 -3.24
C ILE A 96 8.89 -1.74 -2.73
N LEU A 97 8.48 -2.71 -3.56
CA LEU A 97 8.35 -4.11 -3.17
C LEU A 97 9.62 -4.96 -3.36
N GLY A 98 10.50 -4.56 -4.29
CA GLY A 98 11.72 -5.28 -4.67
C GLY A 98 13.01 -4.68 -4.11
N GLY A 99 12.90 -3.77 -3.12
CA GLY A 99 14.03 -3.27 -2.34
C GLY A 99 14.37 -4.17 -1.16
#